data_AF-P82770-F1
#
_entry.id   AF-P82770-F1
#
_cell.length_a   1.000
_cell.length_b   1.000
_cell.length_c   1.000
_cell.angle_alpha   90.00
_cell.angle_beta   90.00
_cell.angle_gamma   90.00
#
_symmetry.space_group_name_H-M   'P 1'
#
loop_
_entity.id
_entity.type
_entity.pdbx_description
1 polymer ?
#
loop_
_entity_poly.entity_id
_entity_poly.type
_entity_poly.pdbx_seq_one_letter_code
_entity_poly.pdbx_strand_id
1 'polypeptide(L)' 'MTQKATILAIFMVVLVLGLETKETQGQEMCHDLIKKTDCDDATCVTLCKQKWNGNGGGSCFQIVNLKSCLCAFPCQV' A
#
# COMPACT_ATOMS: atom_id res chain seq x y z
N MET A 1 -15.04 -43.07 -5.66
CA MET A 1 -15.17 -41.64 -6.03
C MET A 1 -15.20 -41.55 -7.54
N THR A 2 -16.25 -40.97 -8.13
CA THR A 2 -16.29 -40.73 -9.59
C THR A 2 -15.11 -39.84 -9.99
N GLN A 3 -14.46 -40.10 -11.11
CA GLN A 3 -13.28 -39.37 -11.62
C GLN A 3 -13.36 -37.85 -11.42
N LYS A 4 -14.53 -37.25 -11.69
CA LYS A 4 -14.85 -35.83 -11.46
C LYS A 4 -14.56 -35.34 -10.03
N ALA A 5 -14.91 -36.13 -9.01
CA ALA A 5 -14.71 -35.77 -7.61
C ALA A 5 -13.23 -35.79 -7.23
N THR A 6 -12.46 -36.74 -7.77
CA THR A 6 -11.01 -36.80 -7.56
C THR A 6 -10.30 -35.60 -8.18
N ILE A 7 -10.68 -35.19 -9.39
CA ILE A 7 -10.09 -34.02 -10.07
C ILE A 7 -10.37 -32.74 -9.28
N LEU A 8 -11.61 -32.54 -8.82
CA LEU A 8 -11.97 -31.39 -7.99
C LEU A 8 -11.17 -31.35 -6.69
N ALA A 9 -10.99 -32.50 -6.03
CA ALA A 9 -10.19 -32.57 -4.81
C ALA A 9 -8.73 -32.17 -5.06
N ILE A 10 -8.11 -32.64 -6.14
CA ILE A 10 -6.74 -32.26 -6.52
C ILE A 10 -6.66 -30.76 -6.80
N PHE A 11 -7.60 -30.20 -7.55
CA PHE A 11 -7.62 -28.78 -7.87
C PHE A 11 -7.75 -27.90 -6.61
N MET A 12 -8.58 -28.32 -5.65
CA MET A 12 -8.71 -27.64 -4.36
C MET A 12 -7.41 -27.71 -3.54
N VAL A 13 -6.73 -28.86 -3.51
CA VAL A 13 -5.44 -28.99 -2.81
C VAL A 13 -4.38 -28.10 -3.47
N VAL A 14 -4.31 -28.05 -4.81
CA VAL A 14 -3.38 -27.18 -5.54
C VAL A 14 -3.72 -25.70 -5.35
N LEU A 15 -5.00 -25.32 -5.32
CA LEU A 15 -5.41 -23.95 -5.00
C LEU A 15 -5.00 -23.56 -3.58
N VAL A 16 -5.16 -24.45 -2.59
CA VAL A 16 -4.75 -24.17 -1.20
C VAL A 16 -3.23 -24.07 -1.09
N LEU A 17 -2.46 -24.93 -1.77
CA LEU A 17 -0.98 -24.85 -1.78
C LEU A 17 -0.44 -23.68 -2.62
N GLY A 18 -1.13 -23.31 -3.69
CA GLY A 18 -0.72 -22.28 -4.65
C GLY A 18 -1.15 -20.87 -4.26
N LEU A 19 -2.12 -20.73 -3.35
CA LEU A 19 -2.53 -19.45 -2.76
C LEU A 19 -1.72 -19.08 -1.51
N GLU A 20 -0.51 -19.61 -1.37
CA GLU A 20 0.47 -19.09 -0.42
C GLU A 20 1.03 -17.74 -0.95
N THR A 21 0.29 -16.67 -0.63
CA THR A 21 0.81 -15.35 -0.24
C THR A 21 1.61 -14.52 -1.26
N LYS A 22 1.15 -14.42 -2.51
CA LYS A 22 1.62 -13.36 -3.42
C LYS A 22 1.07 -11.96 -3.08
N GLU A 23 0.29 -11.84 -2.00
CA GLU A 23 -0.08 -10.58 -1.36
C GLU A 23 0.39 -10.76 0.10
N THR A 24 1.50 -10.21 0.60
CA THR A 24 1.78 -8.78 0.78
C THR A 24 3.26 -8.49 1.12
N GLN A 25 4.23 -9.33 0.73
CA GLN A 25 5.66 -9.02 0.98
C GLN A 25 6.34 -8.25 -0.18
N GLY A 26 5.58 -7.76 -1.16
CA GLY A 26 6.13 -7.36 -2.46
C GLY A 26 6.34 -5.87 -2.72
N GLN A 27 5.71 -4.97 -1.96
CA GLN A 27 5.90 -3.53 -2.17
C GLN A 27 6.22 -2.87 -0.84
N GLU A 28 7.51 -2.65 -0.60
CA GLU A 28 7.96 -1.84 0.52
C GLU A 28 7.32 -0.45 0.41
N MET A 29 6.64 -0.04 1.47
CA MET A 29 6.02 1.27 1.54
C MET A 29 6.97 2.20 2.27
N CYS A 30 7.43 3.23 1.56
CA CYS A 30 8.29 4.26 2.10
C CYS A 30 7.41 5.38 2.67
N HIS A 31 7.87 5.94 3.79
CA HIS A 31 7.24 7.06 4.45
C HIS A 31 8.16 8.27 4.45
N ASP A 32 7.61 9.44 4.15
CA ASP A 32 8.34 10.70 4.16
C ASP A 32 7.47 11.81 4.75
N LEU A 33 8.11 12.80 5.36
CA LEU A 33 7.45 13.92 6.01
C LEU A 33 7.75 15.23 5.29
N ILE A 34 6.71 15.94 4.90
CA ILE A 34 6.83 17.32 4.40
C ILE A 34 6.34 18.26 5.51
N LYS A 35 7.26 19.05 6.07
CA LYS A 35 6.90 20.08 7.06
C LYS A 35 6.11 21.18 6.37
N LYS A 36 4.85 21.35 6.77
CA LYS A 36 3.94 22.38 6.23
C LYS A 36 3.02 22.85 7.35
N THR A 37 3.19 24.09 7.79
CA THR A 37 2.48 24.69 8.93
C THR A 37 0.97 24.82 8.70
N ASP A 38 0.54 24.90 7.44
CA ASP A 38 -0.85 24.95 6.99
C ASP A 38 -1.12 23.85 5.96
N CYS A 39 -1.30 22.61 6.43
CA CYS A 39 -1.77 21.55 5.54
C CYS A 39 -3.21 21.11 5.83
N ASP A 40 -3.78 20.52 4.80
CA ASP A 40 -4.95 19.66 4.80
C ASP A 40 -4.63 18.41 3.97
N ASP A 41 -5.48 17.38 4.04
CA ASP A 41 -5.24 16.11 3.36
C ASP A 41 -5.11 16.25 1.84
N ALA A 42 -5.91 17.10 1.19
CA ALA A 42 -5.85 17.27 -0.26
C ALA A 42 -4.56 17.96 -0.70
N THR A 43 -4.13 18.97 0.05
CA THR A 43 -2.82 19.62 -0.13
C THR A 43 -1.69 18.61 0.06
N CYS A 44 -1.74 17.77 1.10
CA CYS A 44 -0.71 16.75 1.33
C CYS A 44 -0.68 15.68 0.23
N VAL A 45 -1.83 15.17 -0.23
CA VAL A 45 -1.87 14.24 -1.37
C VAL A 45 -1.22 14.86 -2.59
N THR A 46 -1.51 16.12 -2.88
CA THR A 46 -0.96 16.83 -4.03
C THR A 46 0.56 17.01 -3.90
N LEU A 47 1.05 17.43 -2.74
CA LEU A 47 2.47 17.59 -2.44
C LEU A 47 3.22 16.25 -2.50
N CYS A 48 2.66 15.19 -1.92
CA CYS A 48 3.25 13.86 -1.94
C CYS A 48 3.32 13.33 -3.38
N LYS A 49 2.24 13.49 -4.18
CA LYS A 49 2.26 13.13 -5.60
C LYS A 49 3.26 13.96 -6.41
N GLN A 50 3.35 15.26 -6.16
CA GLN A 50 4.34 16.11 -6.84
C GLN A 50 5.78 15.68 -6.51
N LYS A 51 6.05 15.33 -5.26
CA LYS A 51 7.39 14.89 -4.81
C LYS A 51 7.73 13.49 -5.30
N TRP A 52 6.76 12.57 -5.32
CA TRP A 52 6.95 11.15 -5.64
C TRP A 52 6.35 10.75 -7.00
N ASN A 53 6.43 11.64 -8.00
CA ASN A 53 6.07 11.40 -9.39
C ASN A 53 4.67 10.77 -9.63
N GLY A 54 3.68 11.26 -8.91
CA GLY A 54 2.28 10.81 -8.97
C GLY A 54 1.99 9.56 -8.11
N ASN A 55 3.03 8.89 -7.62
CA ASN A 55 2.89 7.69 -6.80
C ASN A 55 2.88 8.07 -5.33
N GLY A 56 1.71 8.01 -4.70
CA GLY A 56 1.62 8.12 -3.24
C GLY A 56 0.34 8.75 -2.75
N GLY A 57 0.01 8.40 -1.51
CA GLY A 57 -0.99 9.08 -0.69
C GLY A 57 -0.30 10.07 0.26
N GLY A 58 -1.04 11.09 0.67
CA GLY A 58 -0.62 12.04 1.68
C GLY A 58 -1.73 12.27 2.69
N SER A 59 -1.38 12.53 3.95
CA SER A 59 -2.33 12.97 4.98
C SER A 59 -1.71 14.08 5.79
N CYS A 60 -2.52 15.05 6.23
CA CYS A 60 -2.06 16.11 7.11
C CYS A 60 -2.30 15.70 8.56
N PHE A 61 -1.25 15.74 9.37
CA PHE A 61 -1.33 15.44 10.79
C PHE A 61 -0.70 16.55 11.61
N GLN A 62 -1.21 16.74 12.82
CA GLN A 62 -0.74 17.76 13.75
C GLN A 62 0.10 17.12 14.86
N ILE A 63 1.37 17.52 14.95
CA ILE A 63 2.25 17.20 16.08
C ILE A 63 2.30 18.43 17.00
N VAL A 64 1.64 18.34 18.16
CA VAL A 64 1.55 19.44 19.14
C VAL A 64 0.92 20.69 18.50
N ASN A 65 1.74 21.64 18.05
CA ASN A 65 1.32 22.90 17.41
C ASN A 65 1.80 23.03 15.95
N LEU A 66 2.41 21.99 15.40
CA LEU A 66 2.90 21.98 14.02
C LEU A 66 2.08 21.00 13.18
N LYS A 67 1.58 21.46 12.05
CA LYS A 67 1.05 20.57 11.01
C LYS A 67 2.18 20.06 10.13
N SER A 68 2.03 18.85 9.60
CA SER A 68 2.97 18.22 8.68
C SER A 68 2.22 17.23 7.80
N CYS A 69 2.72 17.02 6.59
CA CYS A 69 2.20 16.00 5.69
C CYS A 69 2.98 14.70 5.88
N LEU A 70 2.28 13.60 6.11
CA LEU A 70 2.81 12.25 6.03
C LEU A 70 2.51 11.68 4.64
N CYS A 71 3.57 11.41 3.89
CA CYS A 71 3.49 10.74 2.59
C CYS A 71 3.70 9.24 2.75
N ALA A 72 2.96 8.45 1.99
CA ALA A 72 3.17 7.01 1.84
C ALA A 72 3.21 6.67 0.35
N PHE A 73 4.26 5.99 -0.09
CA PHE A 73 4.51 5.71 -1.51
C PHE A 73 5.26 4.37 -1.67
N PRO A 74 5.19 3.72 -2.85
CA PRO A 74 6.05 2.57 -3.14
C PRO A 74 7.51 3.01 -3.07
N CYS A 75 8.34 2.32 -2.30
CA CYS A 75 9.78 2.53 -2.40
C CYS A 75 10.22 2.25 -3.84
N GLN A 76 10.98 3.17 -4.43
CA GLN A 76 11.67 2.89 -5.69
C GLN A 76 12.86 1.98 -5.35
N VAL A 77 12.82 0.74 -5.85
CA VAL A 77 13.96 -0.19 -5.79
C VAL A 77 15.10 0.28 -6.67
#